data_AF-A0A7K4F9G7-F1
#
_entry.id   AF-A0A7K4F9G7-F1
#
_cell.length_a   1.000
_cell.length_b   1.000
_cell.length_c   1.000
_cell.angle_alpha   90.00
_cell.angle_beta   90.00
_cell.angle_gamma   90.00
#
_symmetry.space_group_name_H-M   'P 1'
#
loop_
_entity.id
_entity.type
_entity.pdbx_description
1 polymer ?
#
loop_
_entity_poly.entity_id
_entity_poly.type
_entity_poly.pdbx_seq_one_letter_code
_entity_poly.pdbx_strand_id
1 'polypeptide(L)'
;ADTAFHTVTSVSQSGEENGLFDSGFFTAGDSYTRQFNDLGDFYYYCSLHPWMNGVVHVVKNPGSVQSISRVASGYSDDGLGFEVKYILDTPLAKAVHIDPEGSSLTFTIPGETKNEQISLILPPELIENPNTAWVDGEMVEVEIEETSSGSKLIIPIKPNSKEIKVMGSYVIPEFGFLAMAVLSVGLFSTLFIARSKFSFIR
;
A
#
# COMPACT_ATOMS: atom_id res chain seq x y z
N ALA A 1 -0.01 -19.72 17.93
CA ALA A 1 1.06 -20.11 17.00
C ALA A 1 0.50 -21.19 16.09
N ASP A 2 0.84 -21.16 14.81
CA ASP A 2 0.48 -22.24 13.88
C ASP A 2 1.22 -23.52 14.28
N THR A 3 0.53 -24.66 14.26
CA THR A 3 1.04 -25.98 14.66
C THR A 3 1.25 -26.92 13.49
N ALA A 4 0.92 -26.51 12.26
CA ALA A 4 1.15 -27.30 11.06
C ALA A 4 2.64 -27.38 10.69
N PHE A 5 3.01 -28.40 9.93
CA PHE A 5 4.33 -28.50 9.31
C PHE A 5 4.42 -27.54 8.12
N HIS A 6 5.53 -26.83 7.99
CA HIS A 6 5.78 -25.93 6.86
C HIS A 6 7.16 -26.14 6.27
N THR A 7 7.35 -25.60 5.08
CA THR A 7 8.62 -25.54 4.36
C THR A 7 8.79 -24.15 3.73
N VAL A 8 10.04 -23.82 3.40
CA VAL A 8 10.42 -22.68 2.57
C VAL A 8 11.30 -23.26 1.46
N THR A 9 10.67 -23.55 0.32
CA THR A 9 11.32 -24.20 -0.82
C THR A 9 11.34 -23.24 -2.00
N SER A 10 12.49 -23.07 -2.64
CA SER A 10 12.70 -22.08 -3.70
C SER A 10 12.13 -22.54 -5.04
N VAL A 11 11.46 -21.62 -5.71
CA VAL A 11 10.88 -21.82 -7.04
C VAL A 11 11.33 -20.72 -7.99
N SER A 12 11.25 -20.98 -9.30
CA SER A 12 11.35 -19.96 -10.33
C SER A 12 10.14 -19.03 -10.27
N GLN A 13 10.18 -17.92 -11.00
CA GLN A 13 9.02 -17.05 -11.17
C GLN A 13 7.79 -17.78 -11.75
N SER A 14 8.01 -18.84 -12.54
CA SER A 14 6.93 -19.69 -13.07
C SER A 14 6.43 -20.75 -12.07
N GLY A 15 6.98 -20.80 -10.86
CA GLY A 15 6.59 -21.74 -9.80
C GLY A 15 7.25 -23.12 -9.87
N GLU A 16 8.25 -23.31 -10.75
CA GLU A 16 8.99 -24.58 -10.83
C GLU A 16 10.12 -24.61 -9.79
N GLU A 17 10.25 -25.70 -9.04
CA GLU A 17 11.36 -25.85 -8.08
C GLU A 17 12.71 -25.67 -8.77
N ASN A 18 13.51 -24.73 -8.27
CA ASN A 18 14.81 -24.39 -8.87
C ASN A 18 16.01 -24.76 -7.99
N GLY A 19 15.77 -25.29 -6.79
CA GLY A 19 16.80 -25.84 -5.90
C GLY A 19 17.76 -24.82 -5.29
N LEU A 20 17.47 -23.51 -5.34
CA LEU A 20 18.29 -22.46 -4.72
C LEU A 20 18.32 -22.57 -3.18
N PHE A 21 17.20 -22.96 -2.56
CA PHE A 21 17.10 -23.28 -1.13
C PHE A 21 15.90 -24.19 -0.84
N ASP A 22 16.05 -25.01 0.20
CA ASP A 22 14.97 -25.76 0.82
C ASP A 22 15.25 -25.85 2.32
N SER A 23 14.28 -25.46 3.13
CA SER A 23 14.38 -25.58 4.59
C SER A 23 14.19 -27.01 5.09
N GLY A 24 13.57 -27.89 4.29
CA GLY A 24 12.92 -29.09 4.80
C GLY A 24 11.73 -28.74 5.72
N PHE A 25 11.13 -29.76 6.34
CA PHE A 25 9.99 -29.56 7.25
C PHE A 25 10.42 -28.93 8.57
N PHE A 26 9.67 -27.93 9.01
CA PHE A 26 9.80 -27.34 10.33
C PHE A 26 8.43 -27.12 10.99
N THR A 27 8.41 -27.13 12.33
CA THR A 27 7.19 -27.08 13.15
C THR A 27 7.11 -25.81 14.01
N ALA A 28 6.06 -25.70 14.83
CA ALA A 28 5.89 -24.60 15.76
C ALA A 28 7.11 -24.41 16.67
N GLY A 29 7.74 -23.23 16.57
CA GLY A 29 8.91 -22.87 17.39
C GLY A 29 10.25 -23.11 16.70
N ASP A 30 10.26 -23.84 15.57
CA ASP A 30 11.45 -23.97 14.73
C ASP A 30 11.64 -22.73 13.84
N SER A 31 12.86 -22.52 13.36
CA SER A 31 13.17 -21.44 12.42
C SER A 31 14.18 -21.90 11.37
N TYR A 32 14.05 -21.34 10.17
CA TYR A 32 15.00 -21.49 9.08
C TYR A 32 15.60 -20.12 8.75
N THR A 33 16.90 -20.08 8.46
CA THR A 33 17.62 -18.84 8.12
C THR A 33 18.31 -19.01 6.77
N ARG A 34 18.10 -18.03 5.89
CA ARG A 34 18.78 -17.93 4.59
C ARG A 34 19.42 -16.55 4.45
N GLN A 35 20.69 -16.54 4.06
CA GLN A 35 21.39 -15.33 3.62
C GLN A 35 21.33 -15.24 2.09
N PHE A 36 21.02 -14.05 1.57
CA PHE A 36 21.03 -13.74 0.15
C PHE A 36 22.18 -12.78 -0.13
N ASN A 37 23.14 -13.22 -0.94
CA ASN A 37 24.34 -12.42 -1.27
C ASN A 37 24.21 -11.71 -2.62
N ASP A 38 23.30 -12.20 -3.46
CA ASP A 38 23.06 -11.68 -4.79
C ASP A 38 21.78 -10.85 -4.80
N LEU A 39 21.80 -9.78 -5.59
CA LEU A 39 20.61 -8.99 -5.85
C LEU A 39 19.63 -9.79 -6.73
N GLY A 40 18.34 -9.60 -6.53
CA GLY A 40 17.28 -10.21 -7.33
C GLY A 40 16.09 -10.69 -6.51
N ASP A 41 15.14 -11.29 -7.20
CA ASP A 41 13.91 -11.84 -6.63
C ASP A 41 14.04 -13.34 -6.41
N PHE A 42 13.75 -13.76 -5.18
CA PHE A 42 13.83 -15.15 -4.76
C PHE A 42 12.43 -15.63 -4.36
N TYR A 43 11.75 -16.28 -5.31
CA TYR A 43 10.43 -16.85 -5.09
C TYR A 43 10.52 -18.15 -4.29
N TYR A 44 9.55 -18.35 -3.41
CA TYR A 44 9.46 -19.54 -2.58
C TYR A 44 8.01 -19.91 -2.30
N TYR A 45 7.82 -21.16 -1.89
CA TYR A 45 6.53 -21.68 -1.46
C TYR A 45 6.67 -22.71 -0.33
N CYS A 46 5.55 -23.08 0.26
CA CYS A 46 5.45 -24.24 1.14
C CYS A 46 4.99 -25.46 0.32
N SER A 47 5.83 -26.50 0.26
CA SER A 47 5.56 -27.75 -0.45
C SER A 47 4.33 -28.52 0.06
N LEU A 48 3.96 -28.37 1.34
CA LEU A 48 2.73 -28.96 1.91
C LEU A 48 1.48 -28.12 1.65
N HIS A 49 1.66 -26.82 1.50
CA HIS A 49 0.59 -25.84 1.38
C HIS A 49 0.92 -24.88 0.22
N PRO A 50 0.84 -25.31 -1.05
CA PRO A 50 1.40 -24.55 -2.18
C PRO A 50 0.79 -23.15 -2.39
N TRP A 51 -0.41 -22.91 -1.84
CA TRP A 51 -1.03 -21.59 -1.77
C TRP A 51 -0.27 -20.59 -0.88
N MET A 52 0.61 -21.07 0.01
CA MET A 52 1.56 -20.24 0.75
C MET A 52 2.81 -20.04 -0.09
N ASN A 53 2.80 -19.02 -0.92
CA ASN A 53 3.94 -18.57 -1.71
C ASN A 53 4.36 -17.15 -1.29
N GLY A 54 5.59 -16.79 -1.62
CA GLY A 54 6.15 -15.48 -1.33
C GLY A 54 7.39 -15.21 -2.17
N VAL A 55 7.87 -13.97 -2.08
CA VAL A 55 9.08 -13.51 -2.77
C VAL A 55 9.94 -12.73 -1.79
N VAL A 56 11.25 -12.95 -1.84
CA VAL A 56 12.24 -12.10 -1.18
C VAL A 56 12.93 -11.25 -2.26
N HIS A 57 12.77 -9.93 -2.17
CA HIS A 57 13.50 -9.01 -3.05
C HIS A 57 14.79 -8.58 -2.37
N VAL A 58 15.92 -8.87 -3.01
CA VAL A 58 17.25 -8.50 -2.51
C VAL A 58 17.74 -7.39 -3.40
N VAL A 59 17.77 -6.18 -2.85
CA VAL A 59 18.12 -4.97 -3.61
C VAL A 59 19.29 -4.26 -2.96
N LYS A 60 20.02 -3.46 -3.73
CA LYS A 60 21.15 -2.69 -3.21
C LYS A 60 20.61 -1.63 -2.25
N ASN A 61 20.95 -1.75 -0.97
CA ASN A 61 20.54 -0.83 0.08
C ASN A 61 19.04 -0.46 0.00
N PRO A 62 18.09 -1.36 0.33
CA PRO A 62 16.66 -1.05 0.28
C PRO A 62 16.30 0.22 1.09
N GLY A 63 17.19 0.64 1.98
CA GLY A 63 16.91 1.59 3.02
C GLY A 63 16.36 0.88 4.24
N SER A 64 15.72 1.63 5.13
CA SER A 64 15.02 1.05 6.27
C SER A 64 13.52 1.07 5.99
N VAL A 65 12.79 0.11 6.57
CA VAL A 65 11.34 0.23 6.67
C VAL A 65 11.05 1.46 7.51
N GLN A 66 10.38 2.44 6.92
CA GLN A 66 9.98 3.69 7.54
C GLN A 66 8.46 3.85 7.44
N SER A 67 7.89 4.73 8.26
CA SER A 67 6.47 5.05 8.15
C SER A 67 6.18 6.55 8.26
N ILE A 68 5.13 6.97 7.58
CA ILE A 68 4.48 8.26 7.75
C ILE A 68 3.17 7.99 8.48
N SER A 69 3.09 8.45 9.72
CA SER A 69 1.87 8.40 10.50
C SER A 69 0.93 9.55 10.13
N ARG A 70 -0.38 9.36 10.35
CA ARG A 70 -1.40 10.43 10.24
C ARG A 70 -1.62 10.95 8.83
N VAL A 71 -1.31 10.15 7.81
CA VAL A 71 -1.64 10.49 6.42
C VAL A 71 -3.16 10.63 6.31
N ALA A 72 -3.62 11.67 5.64
CA ALA A 72 -5.04 11.99 5.51
C ALA A 72 -5.81 12.08 6.86
N SER A 73 -5.17 12.45 7.97
CA SER A 73 -5.86 12.56 9.28
C SER A 73 -6.98 13.59 9.32
N GLY A 74 -7.03 14.53 8.37
CA GLY A 74 -8.16 15.45 8.21
C GLY A 74 -9.39 14.83 7.53
N TYR A 75 -9.23 13.63 7.01
CA TYR A 75 -10.25 12.90 6.26
C TYR A 75 -10.66 11.58 6.91
N SER A 76 -9.94 11.09 7.93
CA SER A 76 -10.32 9.88 8.65
C SER A 76 -11.37 10.16 9.73
N ASP A 77 -12.30 9.22 9.92
CA ASP A 77 -13.40 9.30 10.88
C ASP A 77 -12.95 9.55 12.32
N ASP A 78 -11.80 9.00 12.69
CA ASP A 78 -11.19 9.07 14.01
C ASP A 78 -10.20 10.23 14.18
N GLY A 79 -9.88 10.95 13.10
CA GLY A 79 -8.85 12.00 13.09
C GLY A 79 -7.41 11.51 13.31
N LEU A 80 -7.19 10.19 13.33
CA LEU A 80 -5.87 9.58 13.51
C LEU A 80 -5.11 9.48 12.19
N GLY A 81 -5.81 9.38 11.06
CA GLY A 81 -5.26 9.14 9.74
C GLY A 81 -4.68 7.73 9.58
N PHE A 82 -3.96 7.53 8.49
CA PHE A 82 -3.44 6.24 8.09
C PHE A 82 -1.92 6.19 8.30
N GLU A 83 -1.41 5.00 8.61
CA GLU A 83 0.02 4.72 8.56
C GLU A 83 0.37 4.25 7.15
N VAL A 84 1.22 5.01 6.46
CA VAL A 84 1.83 4.59 5.20
C VAL A 84 3.23 4.10 5.48
N LYS A 85 3.53 2.85 5.11
CA LYS A 85 4.88 2.29 5.23
C LYS A 85 5.60 2.43 3.91
N TYR A 86 6.91 2.65 3.97
CA TYR A 86 7.74 2.74 2.79
C TYR A 86 9.15 2.22 3.05
N ILE A 87 9.85 1.90 1.97
CA ILE A 87 11.21 1.40 1.98
C ILE A 87 12.03 2.31 1.08
N LEU A 88 12.87 3.14 1.71
CA LEU A 88 13.81 4.05 1.06
C LEU A 88 14.96 4.36 2.03
N ASP A 89 16.13 4.71 1.50
CA ASP A 89 17.34 5.05 2.28
C ASP A 89 17.36 6.51 2.79
N THR A 90 16.39 7.33 2.36
CA THR A 90 16.13 8.69 2.86
C THR A 90 14.69 8.80 3.36
N PRO A 91 14.40 9.60 4.39
CA PRO A 91 13.03 9.84 4.81
C PRO A 91 12.24 10.66 3.77
N LEU A 92 10.97 10.31 3.61
CA LEU A 92 9.98 11.15 2.93
C LEU A 92 9.55 12.32 3.82
N ALA A 93 9.04 13.39 3.20
CA ALA A 93 8.37 14.45 3.93
C ALA A 93 7.14 13.89 4.68
N LYS A 94 6.90 14.39 5.91
CA LYS A 94 5.74 13.96 6.71
C LYS A 94 4.40 14.41 6.12
N ALA A 95 4.41 15.53 5.40
CA ALA A 95 3.23 16.03 4.72
C ALA A 95 3.05 15.28 3.40
N VAL A 96 1.93 14.57 3.28
CA VAL A 96 1.47 13.95 2.04
C VAL A 96 0.32 14.80 1.52
N HIS A 97 0.40 15.24 0.27
CA HIS A 97 -0.69 15.97 -0.34
C HIS A 97 -1.75 14.99 -0.82
N ILE A 98 -2.98 15.21 -0.38
CA ILE A 98 -4.13 14.37 -0.67
C ILE A 98 -5.03 15.15 -1.62
N ASP A 99 -5.35 14.56 -2.77
CA ASP A 99 -6.27 15.13 -3.75
C ASP A 99 -7.41 14.14 -4.01
N PRO A 100 -8.51 14.25 -3.24
CA PRO A 100 -9.68 13.38 -3.42
C PRO A 100 -10.39 13.56 -4.76
N GLU A 101 -10.35 14.77 -5.35
CA GLU A 101 -11.01 15.05 -6.63
C GLU A 101 -10.23 14.41 -7.79
N GLY A 102 -8.89 14.44 -7.70
CA GLY A 102 -8.00 13.77 -8.63
C GLY A 102 -7.68 12.32 -8.28
N SER A 103 -8.28 11.74 -7.22
CA SER A 103 -7.96 10.39 -6.71
C SER A 103 -6.45 10.13 -6.56
N SER A 104 -5.71 11.09 -6.01
CA SER A 104 -4.25 11.02 -5.94
C SER A 104 -3.63 11.32 -4.57
N LEU A 105 -2.48 10.70 -4.33
CA LEU A 105 -1.59 10.97 -3.20
C LEU A 105 -0.25 11.44 -3.73
N THR A 106 0.28 12.53 -3.20
CA THR A 106 1.61 13.04 -3.59
C THR A 106 2.56 13.05 -2.39
N PHE A 107 3.66 12.34 -2.55
CA PHE A 107 4.76 12.22 -1.59
C PHE A 107 5.95 13.06 -2.05
N THR A 108 6.68 13.64 -1.10
CA THR A 108 7.87 14.45 -1.38
C THR A 108 9.12 13.79 -0.82
N ILE A 109 10.18 13.72 -1.63
CA ILE A 109 11.51 13.28 -1.24
C ILE A 109 12.38 14.53 -1.00
N PRO A 110 12.59 14.97 0.25
CA PRO A 110 13.38 16.17 0.53
C PRO A 110 14.86 15.97 0.21
N GLY A 111 15.38 14.76 0.48
CA GLY A 111 16.78 14.38 0.30
C GLY A 111 17.12 13.87 -1.10
N GLU A 112 18.33 13.35 -1.23
CA GLU A 112 18.74 12.48 -2.35
C GLU A 112 18.74 11.03 -1.87
N THR A 113 18.58 10.10 -2.79
CA THR A 113 18.58 8.66 -2.54
C THR A 113 19.65 7.99 -3.39
N LYS A 114 20.23 6.89 -2.89
CA LYS A 114 21.09 6.01 -3.71
C LYS A 114 20.30 4.91 -4.40
N ASN A 115 19.00 4.85 -4.16
CA ASN A 115 18.12 3.83 -4.71
C ASN A 115 17.46 4.32 -6.00
N GLU A 116 17.24 3.36 -6.89
CA GLU A 116 16.56 3.59 -8.17
C GLU A 116 15.07 3.22 -8.10
N GLN A 117 14.59 2.86 -6.90
CA GLN A 117 13.20 2.55 -6.64
C GLN A 117 12.83 2.84 -5.18
N ILE A 118 11.53 3.01 -4.95
CA ILE A 118 10.90 3.08 -3.64
C ILE A 118 9.78 2.04 -3.57
N SER A 119 9.62 1.38 -2.43
CA SER A 119 8.40 0.63 -2.15
C SER A 119 7.47 1.42 -1.23
N LEU A 120 6.20 1.57 -1.60
CA LEU A 120 5.14 2.16 -0.78
C LEU A 120 4.10 1.08 -0.46
N ILE A 121 3.67 0.97 0.79
CA ILE A 121 2.55 0.11 1.19
C ILE A 121 1.39 1.02 1.57
N LEU A 122 0.34 0.98 0.76
CA LEU A 122 -0.80 1.88 0.85
C LEU A 122 -2.03 1.11 1.36
N PRO A 123 -2.62 1.50 2.51
CA PRO A 123 -3.86 0.91 2.98
C PRO A 123 -5.00 1.13 1.98
N PRO A 124 -5.87 0.14 1.74
CA PRO A 124 -6.97 0.25 0.78
C PRO A 124 -8.00 1.32 1.19
N GLU A 125 -8.14 1.59 2.49
CA GLU A 125 -8.99 2.66 3.00
C GLU A 125 -8.44 4.04 2.65
N LEU A 126 -7.12 4.18 2.46
CA LEU A 126 -6.48 5.45 2.06
C LEU A 126 -6.60 5.71 0.56
N ILE A 127 -6.40 4.67 -0.24
CA ILE A 127 -6.44 4.74 -1.70
C ILE A 127 -6.88 3.39 -2.27
N GLU A 128 -7.97 3.42 -3.02
CA GLU A 128 -8.55 2.23 -3.62
C GLU A 128 -7.95 1.98 -5.00
N ASN A 129 -7.55 0.73 -5.26
CA ASN A 129 -7.02 0.28 -6.56
C ASN A 129 -5.92 1.20 -7.12
N PRO A 130 -4.82 1.43 -6.39
CA PRO A 130 -3.70 2.21 -6.90
C PRO A 130 -3.17 1.55 -8.18
N ASN A 131 -3.01 2.31 -9.26
CA ASN A 131 -2.77 1.74 -10.60
C ASN A 131 -1.63 2.40 -11.39
N THR A 132 -1.30 3.65 -11.10
CA THR A 132 -0.28 4.41 -11.82
C THR A 132 0.48 5.32 -10.87
N ALA A 133 1.72 5.64 -11.23
CA ALA A 133 2.49 6.68 -10.56
C ALA A 133 3.17 7.62 -11.55
N TRP A 134 3.39 8.85 -11.12
CA TRP A 134 4.31 9.79 -11.75
C TRP A 134 5.44 10.13 -10.80
N VAL A 135 6.62 10.27 -11.37
CA VAL A 135 7.81 10.71 -10.68
C VAL A 135 8.29 11.99 -11.35
N ASP A 136 8.32 13.08 -10.58
CA ASP A 136 8.66 14.41 -11.07
C ASP A 136 7.86 14.85 -12.32
N GLY A 137 6.59 14.42 -12.40
CA GLY A 137 5.68 14.73 -13.51
C GLY A 137 5.74 13.76 -14.70
N GLU A 138 6.67 12.81 -14.72
CA GLU A 138 6.77 11.76 -15.76
C GLU A 138 6.06 10.49 -15.29
N MET A 139 5.21 9.91 -16.15
CA MET A 139 4.54 8.65 -15.81
C MET A 139 5.55 7.51 -15.83
N VAL A 140 5.50 6.64 -14.82
CA VAL A 140 6.38 5.48 -14.72
C VAL A 140 5.57 4.20 -14.61
N GLU A 141 6.16 3.10 -15.07
CA GLU A 141 5.61 1.76 -14.87
C GLU A 141 5.84 1.34 -13.42
N VAL A 142 4.76 0.90 -12.75
CA VAL A 142 4.76 0.53 -11.34
C VAL A 142 4.44 -0.95 -11.24
N GLU A 143 5.22 -1.67 -10.45
CA GLU A 143 4.88 -3.04 -10.08
C GLU A 143 4.02 -3.01 -8.81
N ILE A 144 2.91 -3.75 -8.81
CA ILE A 144 1.94 -3.77 -7.71
C ILE A 144 1.81 -5.19 -7.17
N GLU A 145 1.96 -5.32 -5.86
CA GLU A 145 1.78 -6.57 -5.13
C GLU A 145 0.69 -6.38 -4.06
N GLU A 146 -0.30 -7.27 -4.04
CA GLU A 146 -1.31 -7.27 -2.99
C GLU A 146 -0.75 -7.87 -1.69
N THR A 147 -0.92 -7.15 -0.58
CA THR A 147 -0.48 -7.61 0.75
C THR A 147 -1.67 -7.66 1.71
N SER A 148 -1.52 -8.36 2.83
CA SER A 148 -2.55 -8.37 3.89
C SER A 148 -2.80 -7.00 4.52
N SER A 149 -1.91 -6.02 4.31
CA SER A 149 -1.98 -4.66 4.82
C SER A 149 -2.35 -3.60 3.78
N GLY A 150 -2.61 -4.00 2.53
CA GLY A 150 -2.90 -3.12 1.40
C GLY A 150 -2.00 -3.35 0.19
N SER A 151 -2.03 -2.45 -0.79
CA SER A 151 -1.26 -2.60 -2.03
C SER A 151 0.17 -2.09 -1.83
N LYS A 152 1.16 -2.92 -2.15
CA LYS A 152 2.58 -2.57 -2.21
C LYS A 152 2.92 -2.14 -3.64
N LEU A 153 3.33 -0.90 -3.80
CA LEU A 153 3.79 -0.32 -5.07
C LEU A 153 5.31 -0.27 -5.07
N ILE A 154 5.95 -0.79 -6.10
CA ILE A 154 7.37 -0.65 -6.37
C ILE A 154 7.51 0.34 -7.52
N ILE A 155 7.99 1.55 -7.20
CA ILE A 155 7.99 2.70 -8.11
C ILE A 155 9.46 3.02 -8.45
N PRO A 156 9.85 3.01 -9.74
CA PRO A 156 11.19 3.41 -10.15
C PRO A 156 11.36 4.92 -9.97
N ILE A 157 12.49 5.34 -9.41
CA ILE A 157 12.84 6.74 -9.15
C ILE A 157 14.29 7.02 -9.56
N LYS A 158 14.63 8.30 -9.75
CA LYS A 158 16.02 8.72 -9.98
C LYS A 158 16.64 9.16 -8.63
N PRO A 159 17.97 9.10 -8.46
CA PRO A 159 18.65 9.56 -7.23
C PRO A 159 18.28 10.98 -6.75
N ASN A 160 17.90 11.85 -7.70
CA ASN A 160 17.54 13.24 -7.47
C ASN A 160 16.02 13.50 -7.53
N SER A 161 15.19 12.46 -7.64
CA SER A 161 13.73 12.63 -7.68
C SER A 161 13.19 13.29 -6.43
N LYS A 162 12.14 14.11 -6.59
CA LYS A 162 11.60 14.97 -5.53
C LYS A 162 10.14 14.73 -5.27
N GLU A 163 9.40 14.27 -6.27
CA GLU A 163 7.96 14.07 -6.16
C GLU A 163 7.57 12.69 -6.66
N ILE A 164 6.71 12.01 -5.91
CA ILE A 164 6.03 10.78 -6.33
C ILE A 164 4.54 11.01 -6.16
N LYS A 165 3.79 10.94 -7.26
CA LYS A 165 2.33 11.00 -7.25
C LYS A 165 1.76 9.64 -7.60
N VAL A 166 0.89 9.10 -6.75
CA VAL A 166 0.21 7.82 -6.95
C VAL A 166 -1.26 8.09 -7.25
N MET A 167 -1.81 7.43 -8.28
CA MET A 167 -3.26 7.41 -8.53
C MET A 167 -3.88 6.12 -8.07
N GLY A 168 -5.13 6.24 -7.64
CA GLY A 168 -6.06 5.13 -7.53
C GLY A 168 -7.38 5.46 -8.21
N SER A 169 -8.32 4.53 -8.08
CA SER A 169 -9.71 4.78 -8.42
C SER A 169 -10.35 5.79 -7.47
N TYR A 170 -9.91 5.78 -6.21
CA TYR A 170 -10.48 6.60 -5.15
C TYR A 170 -9.44 6.93 -4.10
N VAL A 171 -9.39 8.18 -3.64
CA VAL A 171 -8.61 8.62 -2.48
C VAL A 171 -9.58 9.34 -1.56
N ILE A 172 -9.64 8.88 -0.31
CA ILE A 172 -10.63 9.24 0.73
C ILE A 172 -11.40 10.56 0.46
N PRO A 173 -12.75 10.49 0.33
CA PRO A 173 -13.58 10.69 1.51
C PRO A 173 -14.82 9.79 1.59
N GLU A 174 -14.75 8.75 2.43
CA GLU A 174 -15.97 8.34 3.11
C GLU A 174 -16.22 9.34 4.23
N PHE A 175 -17.24 10.18 4.07
CA PHE A 175 -17.74 11.01 5.15
C PHE A 175 -17.97 10.09 6.35
N GLY A 176 -17.33 10.39 7.48
CA GLY A 176 -17.55 9.56 8.65
C GLY A 176 -19.02 9.43 9.00
N PHE A 177 -19.36 8.35 9.70
CA PHE A 177 -20.75 8.00 10.00
C PHE A 177 -21.61 9.20 10.47
N LEU A 178 -21.02 10.12 11.25
CA LEU A 178 -21.66 11.36 11.68
C LEU A 178 -21.97 12.34 10.55
N ALA A 179 -21.01 12.58 9.65
CA ALA A 179 -21.22 13.46 8.50
C ALA A 179 -22.25 12.87 7.53
N MET A 180 -22.23 11.54 7.31
CA MET A 180 -23.26 10.85 6.53
C MET A 180 -24.64 10.92 7.18
N ALA A 181 -24.72 10.76 8.51
CA ALA A 181 -25.98 10.87 9.24
C ALA A 181 -26.56 12.29 9.15
N VAL A 182 -25.74 13.33 9.35
CA VAL A 182 -26.16 14.72 9.22
C VAL A 182 -26.60 15.05 7.79
N LEU A 183 -25.82 14.64 6.79
CA LEU A 183 -26.15 14.82 5.38
C LEU A 183 -27.48 14.13 5.02
N SER A 184 -27.67 12.89 5.48
CA SER A 184 -28.90 12.11 5.27
C SER A 184 -30.10 12.81 5.91
N VAL A 185 -30.01 13.20 7.18
CA VAL A 185 -31.10 13.91 7.88
C VAL A 185 -31.44 15.24 7.19
N GLY A 186 -30.43 15.97 6.72
CA GLY A 186 -30.61 17.20 5.94
C GLY A 186 -31.36 16.96 4.62
N LEU A 187 -30.95 15.96 3.85
CA LEU A 187 -31.62 15.56 2.60
C LEU A 187 -33.07 15.13 2.83
N PHE A 188 -33.34 14.30 3.83
CA PHE A 188 -34.72 13.90 4.16
C PHE A 188 -35.57 15.09 4.62
N SER A 189 -35.02 16.00 5.42
CA SER A 189 -35.74 17.18 5.91
C SER A 189 -36.12 18.13 4.77
N THR A 190 -35.19 18.38 3.84
CA THR A 190 -35.45 19.24 2.67
C THR A 190 -36.49 18.63 1.74
N LEU A 191 -36.43 17.31 1.48
CA LEU A 191 -37.43 16.59 0.69
C LEU A 191 -38.82 16.62 1.35
N PHE A 192 -38.89 16.47 2.68
CA PHE A 192 -40.14 16.55 3.43
C PHE A 192 -40.78 17.94 3.35
N ILE A 193 -39.98 19.00 3.54
CA ILE A 193 -40.45 20.39 3.43
C ILE A 193 -40.88 20.73 2.00
N ALA A 194 -40.14 20.26 0.99
CA ALA A 194 -40.50 20.48 -0.41
C ALA A 194 -41.85 19.81 -0.75
N ARG A 195 -42.06 18.56 -0.30
CA ARG A 195 -43.35 17.88 -0.46
C ARG A 195 -44.49 18.54 0.31
N SER A 196 -44.25 18.99 1.54
CA SER A 196 -45.30 19.62 2.34
C SER A 196 -45.76 20.95 1.75
N LYS A 197 -44.84 21.77 1.22
CA LYS A 197 -45.20 23.02 0.52
C LYS A 197 -46.00 22.79 -0.76
N PHE A 198 -45.72 21.72 -1.52
CA PHE A 198 -46.54 21.36 -2.68
C PHE A 198 -47.93 20.83 -2.32
N SER A 199 -48.10 20.21 -1.15
CA SER A 199 -49.43 19.77 -0.67
C SER A 199 -50.32 20.92 -0.20
N PHE A 200 -49.74 22.07 0.19
CA PHE A 200 -50.49 23.25 0.67
C PHE A 200 -50.98 24.19 -0.45
N ILE A 201 -50.60 23.94 -1.72
CA ILE A 201 -50.95 24.79 -2.88
C ILE A 201 -52.07 24.13 -3.74
N ARG A 202 -52.86 23.21 -3.18
CA ARG A 202 -54.00 22.58 -3.87
C ARG A 202 -55.33 22.94 -3.25
#